data_AF-A0A959L5V6-F1
#
_entry.id   AF-A0A959L5V6-F1
#
_cell.length_a   1.000
_cell.length_b   1.000
_cell.length_c   1.000
_cell.angle_alpha   90.00
_cell.angle_beta   90.00
_cell.angle_gamma   90.00
#
_symmetry.space_group_name_H-M   'P 1'
#
loop_
_entity.id
_entity.type
_entity.pdbx_description
1 polymer ?
#
loop_
_entity_poly.entity_id
_entity_poly.type
_entity_poly.pdbx_seq_one_letter_code
_entity_poly.pdbx_strand_id
1 'polypeptide(L)'
;MKLSLSFILFVLILFSCEDKVIVPKPRAYPKIEFPERKYVSFDENYCHFTFERPAYTEVEQDTAFFDEKPIDPCWFNLYYPDFNCRIYCSYYPISVQNPFSKLNKDAFNLAMEHNRKATYIDEVKFEKPNDVSGFIFDLEGPVATPFQ
;
A
#
# COMPACT_ATOMS: atom_id res chain seq x y z
N MET A 1 35.61 33.83 50.59
CA MET A 1 34.77 33.95 49.38
C MET A 1 35.37 33.25 48.15
N LYS A 2 36.70 33.26 47.91
CA LYS A 2 37.31 32.60 46.73
C LYS A 2 37.21 31.06 46.73
N LEU A 3 37.30 30.40 47.90
CA LEU A 3 37.16 28.93 48.00
C LEU A 3 35.75 28.41 47.65
N SER A 4 34.70 29.19 47.92
CA SER A 4 33.31 28.81 47.63
C SER A 4 33.03 28.81 46.13
N LEU A 5 33.61 29.74 45.37
CA LEU A 5 33.44 29.82 43.92
C LEU A 5 34.14 28.65 43.20
N SER A 6 35.32 28.25 43.68
CA SER A 6 36.06 27.10 43.13
C SER A 6 35.33 25.78 43.36
N PHE A 7 34.62 25.64 44.50
CA PHE A 7 33.84 24.44 44.80
C PHE A 7 32.59 24.35 43.94
N ILE A 8 31.90 25.48 43.70
CA ILE A 8 30.74 25.54 42.79
C ILE A 8 31.14 25.19 41.35
N LEU A 9 32.29 25.68 40.89
CA LEU A 9 32.83 25.35 39.57
C LEU A 9 33.17 23.85 39.45
N PHE A 10 33.73 23.26 40.51
CA PHE A 10 34.03 21.82 40.55
C PHE A 10 32.77 20.95 40.49
N VAL A 11 31.70 21.35 41.19
CA VAL A 11 30.41 20.64 41.17
C VAL A 11 29.75 20.72 39.78
N LEU A 12 29.86 21.84 39.07
CA LEU A 12 29.32 21.99 37.71
C LEU A 12 29.98 21.05 36.69
N ILE A 13 31.26 20.72 36.87
CA ILE A 13 31.98 19.80 35.98
C ILE A 13 31.50 18.35 36.17
N LEU A 14 31.01 17.99 37.36
CA LEU A 14 30.50 16.65 37.66
C LEU A 14 29.11 16.37 37.07
N PHE A 15 28.39 17.39 36.57
CA PHE A 15 27.10 17.24 35.88
C PHE A 15 27.21 17.17 34.35
N SER A 16 28.42 17.19 33.78
CA SER A 16 28.62 17.03 32.33
C SER A 16 28.57 15.54 31.94
N CYS A 17 27.39 14.94 32.04
CA CYS A 17 27.14 13.62 31.47
C CYS A 17 26.86 13.78 29.97
N GLU A 18 27.78 13.32 29.14
CA GLU A 18 27.60 13.24 27.70
C GLU A 18 26.83 11.94 27.39
N ASP A 19 25.59 12.05 26.94
CA ASP A 19 24.87 10.90 26.39
C ASP A 19 25.69 10.37 25.21
N LYS A 20 26.20 9.14 25.31
CA LYS A 20 26.94 8.48 24.23
C LYS A 20 26.04 8.38 23.01
N VAL A 21 26.18 9.32 22.08
CA VAL A 21 25.49 9.28 20.80
C VAL A 21 26.03 8.06 20.05
N ILE A 22 25.21 7.02 19.93
CA ILE A 22 25.56 5.81 19.19
C ILE A 22 25.62 6.18 17.71
N VAL A 23 26.83 6.16 17.13
CA VAL A 23 27.09 6.43 15.72
C VAL A 23 27.66 5.15 15.09
N PRO A 24 27.12 4.68 13.95
CA PRO A 24 25.98 5.24 13.22
C PRO A 24 24.65 5.00 13.96
N LYS A 25 23.71 5.94 13.79
CA LYS A 25 22.34 5.74 14.26
C LYS A 25 21.77 4.46 13.63
N PRO A 26 21.01 3.64 14.38
CA PRO A 26 20.34 2.48 13.80
C PRO A 26 19.45 2.92 12.63
N ARG A 27 19.31 2.06 11.62
CA ARG A 27 18.41 2.31 10.49
C ARG A 27 17.00 2.54 11.04
N ALA A 28 16.43 3.70 10.74
CA ALA A 28 15.06 4.04 11.10
C ALA A 28 14.21 4.09 9.83
N TYR A 29 13.00 3.56 9.91
CA TYR A 29 12.00 3.71 8.86
C TYR A 29 11.27 5.05 9.04
N PRO A 30 10.69 5.61 7.97
CA PRO A 30 9.79 6.75 8.08
C PRO A 30 8.70 6.45 9.12
N LYS A 31 8.48 7.38 10.05
CA LYS A 31 7.30 7.32 10.91
C LYS A 31 6.10 7.70 10.04
N ILE A 32 5.24 6.73 9.75
CA ILE A 32 3.99 6.97 9.03
C ILE A 32 2.88 7.13 10.07
N GLU A 33 2.19 8.26 10.04
CA GLU A 33 0.98 8.48 10.83
C GLU A 33 -0.22 8.09 9.98
N PHE A 34 -0.89 7.00 10.35
CA PHE A 34 -2.07 6.53 9.64
C PHE A 34 -3.31 7.30 10.12
N PRO A 35 -4.20 7.71 9.21
CA PRO A 35 -5.50 8.26 9.57
C PRO A 35 -6.30 7.29 10.44
N GLU A 36 -7.29 7.83 11.15
CA GLU A 36 -8.19 7.02 11.96
C GLU A 36 -8.91 5.98 11.09
N ARG A 37 -8.88 4.72 11.52
CA ARG A 37 -9.52 3.60 10.81
C ARG A 37 -11.03 3.70 10.93
N LYS A 38 -11.64 4.37 9.96
CA LYS A 38 -13.09 4.39 9.74
C LYS A 38 -13.40 3.76 8.40
N TYR A 39 -14.52 3.08 8.30
CA TYR A 39 -14.97 2.42 7.09
C TYR A 39 -16.25 3.09 6.58
N VAL A 40 -16.36 3.17 5.27
CA VAL A 40 -17.55 3.62 4.55
C VAL A 40 -17.91 2.59 3.49
N SER A 41 -19.20 2.50 3.16
CA SER A 41 -19.66 1.60 2.10
C SER A 41 -19.23 2.13 0.74
N PHE A 42 -18.67 1.27 -0.09
CA PHE A 42 -18.66 1.42 -1.54
C PHE A 42 -20.01 0.91 -2.05
N ASP A 43 -20.78 1.79 -2.68
CA ASP A 43 -22.11 1.49 -3.24
C ASP A 43 -22.34 2.38 -4.49
N GLU A 44 -21.47 2.17 -5.48
CA GLU A 44 -21.51 2.92 -6.72
C GLU A 44 -22.47 2.27 -7.72
N ASN A 45 -23.32 3.07 -8.34
CA ASN A 45 -24.40 2.59 -9.22
C ASN A 45 -23.93 1.84 -10.48
N TYR A 46 -22.66 1.97 -10.82
CA TYR A 46 -22.02 1.34 -11.97
C TYR A 46 -21.37 -0.02 -11.63
N CYS A 47 -21.40 -0.45 -10.37
CA CYS A 47 -20.90 -1.73 -9.91
C CYS A 47 -22.00 -2.59 -9.26
N HIS A 48 -22.01 -3.89 -9.53
CA HIS A 48 -22.99 -4.83 -8.98
C HIS A 48 -22.52 -5.50 -7.67
N PHE A 49 -21.75 -4.78 -6.85
CA PHE A 49 -21.29 -5.25 -5.55
C PHE A 49 -21.00 -4.07 -4.62
N THR A 50 -21.01 -4.36 -3.33
CA THR A 50 -20.69 -3.41 -2.27
C THR A 50 -19.61 -3.99 -1.38
N PHE A 51 -18.74 -3.14 -0.85
CA PHE A 51 -17.73 -3.53 0.13
C PHE A 51 -17.38 -2.35 1.03
N GLU A 52 -16.65 -2.62 2.11
CA GLU A 52 -16.16 -1.57 3.01
C GLU A 52 -14.80 -1.06 2.53
N ARG A 53 -14.67 0.27 2.40
CA ARG A 53 -13.40 0.94 2.10
C ARG A 53 -13.04 1.91 3.23
N PRO A 54 -11.75 2.22 3.45
CA PRO A 54 -11.38 3.21 4.44
C PRO A 54 -11.95 4.59 4.10
N ALA A 55 -12.43 5.33 5.10
CA ALA A 55 -13.07 6.63 4.92
C ALA A 55 -12.15 7.71 4.31
N TYR A 56 -10.83 7.53 4.44
CA TYR A 56 -9.80 8.38 3.85
C TYR A 56 -9.42 7.97 2.41
N THR A 57 -10.30 7.23 1.73
CA THR A 57 -10.15 6.91 0.30
C THR A 57 -11.10 7.73 -0.54
N GLU A 58 -10.68 8.05 -1.75
CA GLU A 58 -11.50 8.63 -2.80
C GLU A 58 -11.74 7.56 -3.88
N VAL A 59 -12.98 7.46 -4.35
CA VAL A 59 -13.33 6.55 -5.45
C VAL A 59 -13.28 7.36 -6.74
N GLU A 60 -12.40 6.97 -7.66
CA GLU A 60 -12.24 7.59 -8.97
C GLU A 60 -12.75 6.62 -10.03
N GLN A 61 -13.93 6.86 -10.61
CA GLN A 61 -14.42 6.02 -11.71
C GLN A 61 -13.55 6.20 -12.96
N ASP A 62 -13.06 5.10 -13.53
CA ASP A 62 -12.33 5.14 -14.79
C ASP A 62 -13.32 5.34 -15.93
N THR A 63 -13.17 6.46 -16.63
CA THR A 63 -14.04 6.82 -17.78
C THR A 63 -13.32 6.69 -19.11
N ALA A 64 -11.99 6.56 -19.09
CA ALA A 64 -11.16 6.37 -20.28
C ALA A 64 -9.98 5.43 -19.98
N PHE A 65 -9.70 4.52 -20.90
CA PHE A 65 -8.54 3.64 -20.91
C PHE A 65 -7.88 3.77 -22.28
N PHE A 66 -6.70 4.41 -22.34
CA PHE A 66 -6.00 4.75 -23.60
C PHE A 66 -6.91 5.44 -24.63
N ASP A 67 -7.62 6.50 -24.21
CA ASP A 67 -8.58 7.27 -25.04
C ASP A 67 -9.82 6.48 -25.50
N GLU A 68 -9.98 5.23 -25.09
CA GLU A 68 -11.17 4.41 -25.33
C GLU A 68 -12.00 4.24 -24.06
N LYS A 69 -13.26 3.82 -24.21
CA LYS A 69 -14.08 3.48 -23.03
C LYS A 69 -13.54 2.21 -22.38
N PRO A 70 -13.53 2.13 -21.04
CA PRO A 70 -13.19 0.88 -20.36
C PRO A 70 -14.13 -0.25 -20.79
N ILE A 71 -13.64 -1.48 -20.66
CA ILE A 71 -14.39 -2.69 -21.02
C ILE A 71 -15.70 -2.78 -20.22
N ASP A 72 -15.68 -2.30 -18.99
CA ASP A 72 -16.83 -2.29 -18.08
C ASP A 72 -16.89 -0.97 -17.30
N PRO A 73 -18.08 -0.39 -17.06
CA PRO A 73 -18.22 0.85 -16.27
C PRO A 73 -17.81 0.69 -14.80
N CYS A 74 -17.67 -0.54 -14.29
CA CYS A 74 -17.17 -0.87 -12.96
C CYS A 74 -15.63 -0.91 -12.89
N TRP A 75 -14.95 -0.07 -13.68
CA TRP A 75 -13.54 0.21 -13.48
C TRP A 75 -13.41 1.46 -12.63
N PHE A 76 -12.62 1.37 -11.57
CA PHE A 76 -12.41 2.47 -10.65
C PHE A 76 -11.08 2.32 -9.93
N ASN A 77 -10.59 3.43 -9.39
CA ASN A 77 -9.42 3.47 -8.55
C ASN A 77 -9.83 3.87 -7.14
N LEU A 78 -9.17 3.29 -6.14
CA LEU A 78 -9.18 3.81 -4.78
C LEU A 78 -7.94 4.67 -4.61
N TYR A 79 -8.12 5.99 -4.58
CA TYR A 79 -7.06 6.94 -4.32
C TYR A 79 -6.94 7.21 -2.82
N TYR A 80 -5.71 7.21 -2.33
CA TYR A 80 -5.34 7.52 -0.96
C TYR A 80 -4.51 8.82 -0.95
N PRO A 81 -5.14 10.00 -0.77
CA PRO A 81 -4.45 11.29 -0.86
C PRO A 81 -3.27 11.41 0.10
N ASP A 82 -3.46 10.98 1.35
CA ASP A 82 -2.45 11.06 2.42
C ASP A 82 -1.19 10.24 2.13
N PHE A 83 -1.30 9.21 1.29
CA PHE A 83 -0.21 8.30 0.96
C PHE A 83 0.27 8.44 -0.49
N ASN A 84 -0.38 9.31 -1.29
CA ASN A 84 -0.21 9.38 -2.73
C ASN A 84 -0.20 7.99 -3.40
N CYS A 85 -1.12 7.14 -2.96
CA CYS A 85 -1.21 5.74 -3.37
C CYS A 85 -2.53 5.50 -4.12
N ARG A 86 -2.51 4.60 -5.10
CA ARG A 86 -3.72 4.17 -5.83
C ARG A 86 -3.79 2.66 -5.86
N ILE A 87 -4.98 2.14 -5.63
CA ILE A 87 -5.34 0.76 -5.95
C ILE A 87 -6.16 0.82 -7.23
N TYR A 88 -5.68 0.17 -8.28
CA TYR A 88 -6.37 0.10 -9.56
C TYR A 88 -7.31 -1.10 -9.55
N CYS A 89 -8.61 -0.88 -9.80
CA CYS A 89 -9.61 -1.95 -9.80
C CYS A 89 -10.23 -2.06 -11.20
N SER A 90 -9.94 -3.16 -11.89
CA SER A 90 -10.52 -3.48 -13.19
C SER A 90 -11.49 -4.64 -13.06
N TYR A 91 -12.68 -4.50 -13.65
CA TYR A 91 -13.72 -5.51 -13.66
C TYR A 91 -13.85 -6.16 -15.05
N TYR A 92 -13.81 -7.49 -15.10
CA TYR A 92 -13.93 -8.25 -16.34
C TYR A 92 -15.11 -9.23 -16.23
N PRO A 93 -16.21 -9.03 -16.98
CA PRO A 93 -17.35 -9.93 -16.93
C PRO A 93 -17.01 -11.29 -17.55
N ILE A 94 -17.33 -12.36 -16.82
CA ILE A 94 -17.18 -13.73 -17.30
C ILE A 94 -18.27 -14.00 -18.33
N SER A 95 -17.88 -14.40 -19.54
CA SER A 95 -18.79 -14.66 -20.66
C SER A 95 -18.29 -15.82 -21.52
N VAL A 96 -19.08 -16.25 -22.51
CA VAL A 96 -18.65 -17.27 -23.47
C VAL A 96 -17.42 -16.79 -24.27
N GLN A 97 -17.35 -15.49 -24.57
CA GLN A 97 -16.24 -14.87 -25.30
C GLN A 97 -15.01 -14.64 -24.40
N ASN A 98 -15.22 -14.43 -23.10
CA ASN A 98 -14.17 -14.28 -22.09
C ASN A 98 -14.40 -15.27 -20.93
N PRO A 99 -14.07 -16.56 -21.14
CA PRO A 99 -14.22 -17.57 -20.12
C PRO A 99 -13.25 -17.33 -18.96
N PHE A 100 -13.64 -17.75 -17.75
CA PHE A 100 -12.84 -17.58 -16.54
C PHE A 100 -11.40 -18.07 -16.68
N SER A 101 -11.17 -19.22 -17.35
CA SER A 101 -9.83 -19.77 -17.55
C SER A 101 -8.90 -18.85 -18.35
N LYS A 102 -9.45 -18.10 -19.31
CA LYS A 102 -8.71 -17.09 -20.09
C LYS A 102 -8.39 -15.90 -19.19
N LEU A 103 -9.39 -15.32 -18.52
CA LEU A 103 -9.22 -14.17 -17.64
C LEU A 103 -8.21 -14.45 -16.51
N ASN A 104 -8.27 -15.64 -15.90
CA ASN A 104 -7.32 -16.07 -14.89
C ASN A 104 -5.90 -16.16 -15.47
N LYS A 105 -5.72 -16.74 -16.65
CA LYS A 105 -4.41 -16.79 -17.31
C LYS A 105 -3.88 -15.39 -17.64
N ASP A 106 -4.74 -14.50 -18.13
CA ASP A 106 -4.37 -13.13 -18.48
C ASP A 106 -3.92 -12.34 -17.23
N ALA A 107 -4.61 -12.50 -16.09
CA ALA A 107 -4.22 -11.89 -14.81
C ALA A 107 -2.83 -12.36 -14.34
N PHE A 108 -2.57 -13.67 -14.37
CA PHE A 108 -1.26 -14.23 -14.03
C PHE A 108 -0.16 -13.75 -14.98
N ASN A 109 -0.44 -13.67 -16.29
CA ASN A 109 0.53 -13.17 -17.26
C ASN A 109 0.89 -11.70 -16.96
N LEU A 110 -0.10 -10.86 -16.63
CA LEU A 110 0.11 -9.45 -16.31
C LEU A 110 0.97 -9.28 -15.04
N ALA A 111 0.70 -10.07 -14.00
CA ALA A 111 1.53 -10.08 -12.79
C ALA A 111 2.98 -10.50 -13.12
N MET A 112 3.13 -11.52 -13.97
CA MET A 112 4.44 -12.05 -14.37
C MET A 112 5.26 -11.09 -15.24
N GLU A 113 4.65 -10.15 -15.98
CA GLU A 113 5.41 -9.14 -16.73
C GLU A 113 6.30 -8.29 -15.81
N HIS A 114 5.87 -8.07 -14.56
CA HIS A 114 6.66 -7.36 -13.56
C HIS A 114 7.86 -8.18 -13.06
N ASN A 115 7.85 -9.51 -13.23
CA ASN A 115 8.99 -10.39 -12.89
C ASN A 115 10.25 -10.05 -13.69
N ARG A 116 10.10 -9.47 -14.89
CA ARG A 116 11.26 -9.01 -15.68
C ARG A 116 12.08 -7.93 -14.97
N LYS A 117 11.50 -7.24 -13.99
CA LYS A 117 12.11 -6.15 -13.20
C LYS A 117 12.18 -6.44 -11.71
N ALA A 118 11.29 -7.30 -11.19
CA ALA A 118 11.27 -7.70 -9.79
C ALA A 118 12.58 -8.42 -9.41
N THR A 119 12.99 -8.22 -8.16
CA THR A 119 14.07 -9.01 -7.55
C THR A 119 13.51 -10.27 -6.91
N TYR A 120 12.27 -10.21 -6.43
CA TYR A 120 11.57 -11.33 -5.82
C TYR A 120 10.05 -11.17 -6.01
N ILE A 121 9.33 -12.29 -6.05
CA ILE A 121 7.87 -12.35 -6.08
C ILE A 121 7.44 -13.42 -5.08
N ASP A 122 6.55 -13.04 -4.17
CA ASP A 122 5.82 -13.95 -3.30
C ASP A 122 4.39 -14.13 -3.82
N GLU A 123 4.00 -15.38 -4.06
CA GLU A 123 2.65 -15.74 -4.50
C GLU A 123 1.88 -16.31 -3.30
N VAL A 124 1.00 -15.50 -2.74
CA VAL A 124 0.25 -15.82 -1.52
C VAL A 124 -1.18 -16.22 -1.90
N LYS A 125 -1.47 -17.51 -1.74
CA LYS A 125 -2.84 -18.01 -1.86
C LYS A 125 -3.64 -17.70 -0.60
N PHE A 126 -4.86 -17.17 -0.76
CA PHE A 126 -5.80 -17.00 0.35
C PHE A 126 -7.09 -17.77 0.10
N GLU A 127 -7.70 -18.24 1.20
CA GLU A 127 -8.99 -18.92 1.20
C GLU A 127 -9.85 -18.33 2.33
N LYS A 128 -11.10 -17.99 2.02
CA LYS A 128 -12.08 -17.51 2.98
C LYS A 128 -13.11 -18.62 3.29
N PRO A 129 -13.75 -18.61 4.47
CA PRO A 129 -14.72 -19.63 4.86
C PRO A 129 -15.95 -19.77 3.95
N ASN A 130 -16.20 -18.79 3.08
CA ASN A 130 -17.32 -18.77 2.14
C ASN A 130 -16.95 -19.29 0.74
N ASP A 131 -15.99 -20.21 0.65
CA ASP A 131 -15.47 -20.81 -0.59
C ASP A 131 -14.91 -19.79 -1.60
N VAL A 132 -14.57 -18.58 -1.14
CA VAL A 132 -13.89 -17.56 -1.95
C VAL A 132 -12.39 -17.70 -1.74
N SER A 133 -11.66 -17.96 -2.81
CA SER A 133 -10.21 -18.04 -2.82
C SER A 133 -9.61 -17.18 -3.92
N GLY A 134 -8.31 -16.91 -3.80
CA GLY A 134 -7.56 -16.12 -4.76
C GLY A 134 -6.08 -16.12 -4.46
N PHE A 135 -5.37 -15.27 -5.18
CA PHE A 135 -3.93 -15.07 -5.08
C PHE A 135 -3.64 -13.60 -4.86
N ILE A 136 -2.55 -13.34 -4.17
CA ILE A 136 -1.92 -12.04 -3.99
C ILE A 136 -0.47 -12.21 -4.46
N PHE A 137 0.02 -11.27 -5.26
CA PHE A 137 1.41 -11.19 -5.66
C PHE A 137 2.07 -10.01 -4.96
N ASP A 138 3.03 -10.30 -4.08
CA ASP A 138 3.88 -9.31 -3.43
C ASP A 138 5.24 -9.28 -4.14
N LEU A 139 5.56 -8.15 -4.76
CA LEU A 139 6.73 -7.99 -5.62
C LEU A 139 7.74 -7.05 -4.96
N GLU A 140 8.95 -7.57 -4.74
CA GLU A 140 10.05 -6.77 -4.21
C GLU A 140 11.01 -6.30 -5.31
N GLY A 141 11.58 -5.11 -5.12
CA GLY A 141 12.56 -4.52 -6.01
C GLY A 141 12.01 -3.34 -6.81
N PRO A 142 12.67 -2.94 -7.92
CA PRO A 142 12.31 -1.75 -8.69
C PRO A 142 11.13 -2.01 -9.65
N VAL A 143 9.99 -2.37 -9.09
CA VAL A 143 8.73 -2.62 -9.81
C VAL A 143 7.80 -1.42 -9.71
N ALA A 144 6.99 -1.21 -10.75
CA ALA A 144 6.01 -0.11 -10.77
C ALA A 144 4.83 -0.36 -9.82
N THR A 145 4.36 -1.61 -9.78
CA THR A 145 3.22 -2.03 -8.95
C THR A 145 3.68 -3.18 -8.04
N PRO A 146 4.00 -2.89 -6.77
CA PRO A 146 4.59 -3.87 -5.85
C PRO A 146 3.57 -4.86 -5.28
N PHE A 147 2.26 -4.60 -5.41
CA PHE A 147 1.22 -5.45 -4.82
C PHE A 147 0.06 -5.61 -5.80
N GLN A 148 -0.31 -6.85 -6.12
CA GLN A 148 -1.32 -7.20 -7.14
C GLN A 148 -2.23 -8.34 -6.69
#